data_AF-A0A8H6E4T5-F1
#
_entry.id   AF-A0A8H6E4T5-F1
#
_cell.length_a   1.000
_cell.length_b   1.000
_cell.length_c   1.000
_cell.angle_alpha   90.00
_cell.angle_beta   90.00
_cell.angle_gamma   90.00
#
_symmetry.space_group_name_H-M   'P 1'
#
loop_
_entity.id
_entity.type
_entity.pdbx_description
1 polymer ?
#
loop_
_entity_poly.entity_id
_entity_poly.type
_entity_poly.pdbx_seq_one_letter_code
_entity_poly.pdbx_strand_id
1 'polypeptide(L)'
;MSIPLKERTEIKDSPPPPPPPPPPPPPPPEHPQSKMSPLVLKLKSTSPSQFFQPSTLTPITDSPTGPYFLYGTLADPFLLSEILGLANEPEYRPAFVKGYKCKLWGQYPALLEEPESVVEGIVYHVLTKEHGNELAAYETGNYRAEPCRIVYTDGYEPAQDSGYTFKFVGNVKDLSDGAFDLGVWLKRVGR
;
A
#
# COMPACT_ATOMS: atom_id res chain seq x y z
N MET A 1 6.90 14.04 -77.27
CA MET A 1 8.19 13.86 -76.59
C MET A 1 7.98 14.30 -75.16
N SER A 2 7.84 13.33 -74.27
CA SER A 2 7.31 13.52 -72.90
C SER A 2 8.44 13.83 -71.91
N ILE A 3 8.17 14.76 -71.00
CA ILE A 3 9.09 15.26 -69.97
C ILE A 3 9.03 14.30 -68.75
N PRO A 4 10.14 13.88 -68.13
CA PRO A 4 10.10 13.04 -66.95
C PRO A 4 9.85 13.86 -65.67
N LEU A 5 8.96 13.31 -64.84
CA LEU A 5 8.44 13.83 -63.58
C LEU A 5 9.51 13.71 -62.47
N LYS A 6 9.76 14.80 -61.73
CA LYS A 6 10.71 14.85 -60.61
C LYS A 6 10.18 14.07 -59.41
N GLU A 7 11.03 13.21 -58.87
CA GLU A 7 10.82 12.44 -57.63
C GLU A 7 10.68 13.40 -56.44
N ARG A 8 9.58 13.26 -55.68
CA ARG A 8 9.29 14.02 -54.47
C ARG A 8 9.86 13.23 -53.29
N THR A 9 10.97 13.69 -52.74
CA THR A 9 11.60 13.09 -51.56
C THR A 9 10.65 13.19 -50.36
N GLU A 10 10.18 12.03 -49.89
CA GLU A 10 9.35 11.89 -48.70
C GLU A 10 10.20 12.13 -47.44
N ILE A 11 9.90 13.20 -46.71
CA ILE A 11 10.52 13.47 -45.41
C ILE A 11 9.86 12.51 -44.43
N LYS A 12 10.60 11.46 -44.07
CA LYS A 12 10.20 10.46 -43.08
C LYS A 12 10.16 11.12 -41.70
N ASP A 13 8.96 11.51 -41.28
CA ASP A 13 8.65 11.98 -39.92
C ASP A 13 9.08 10.87 -38.94
N SER A 14 10.15 11.13 -38.19
CA SER A 14 10.64 10.19 -37.18
C SER A 14 9.77 10.32 -35.94
N PRO A 15 9.32 9.21 -35.33
CA PRO A 15 8.52 9.28 -34.13
C PRO A 15 9.27 10.00 -33.01
N PRO A 16 8.58 10.77 -32.15
CA PRO A 16 9.20 11.43 -31.02
C PRO A 16 9.90 10.40 -30.12
N PRO A 17 11.03 10.76 -29.50
CA PRO A 17 11.71 9.87 -28.57
C PRO A 17 10.78 9.50 -27.41
N PRO A 18 10.88 8.28 -26.87
CA PRO A 18 10.11 7.88 -25.72
C PRO A 18 10.35 8.85 -24.54
N PRO A 19 9.34 9.07 -23.68
CA PRO A 19 9.52 9.88 -22.49
C PRO A 19 10.66 9.31 -21.63
N PRO A 20 11.39 10.18 -20.90
CA PRO A 20 12.43 9.71 -19.98
C PRO A 20 11.83 8.74 -18.96
N PRO A 21 12.60 7.73 -18.51
CA PRO A 21 12.14 6.83 -17.46
C PRO A 21 11.75 7.63 -16.22
N PRO A 22 10.67 7.24 -15.52
CA PRO A 22 10.28 7.90 -14.29
C PRO A 22 11.46 7.86 -13.29
N PRO A 23 11.62 8.91 -12.46
CA PRO A 23 12.67 8.92 -11.46
C PRO A 23 12.55 7.68 -10.55
N PRO A 24 13.69 7.12 -10.09
CA PRO A 24 13.66 5.98 -9.19
C PRO A 24 12.83 6.35 -7.95
N PRO A 25 11.92 5.47 -7.49
CA PRO A 25 11.14 5.74 -6.30
C PRO A 25 12.08 5.91 -5.11
N PRO A 26 11.71 6.74 -4.11
CA PRO A 26 12.50 6.88 -2.90
C PRO A 26 12.69 5.50 -2.26
N PRO A 27 13.88 5.24 -1.68
CA PRO A 27 14.13 3.97 -1.01
C PRO A 27 13.07 3.73 0.08
N PRO A 28 12.70 2.46 0.35
CA PRO A 28 11.94 2.13 1.54
C PRO A 28 12.59 2.80 2.75
N PRO A 29 11.81 3.38 3.68
CA PRO A 29 12.41 4.01 4.85
C PRO A 29 13.24 2.97 5.61
N GLU A 30 14.57 3.17 5.65
CA GLU A 30 15.53 2.22 6.21
C GLU A 30 15.31 1.96 7.70
N HIS A 31 14.51 2.79 8.39
CA HIS A 31 14.09 2.57 9.76
C HIS A 31 12.64 3.06 9.99
N PRO A 32 11.83 2.37 10.81
CA PRO A 32 10.44 2.75 11.15
C PRO A 32 10.27 4.19 11.65
N GLN A 33 11.36 4.81 12.13
CA GLN A 33 11.38 6.18 12.63
C GLN A 33 11.55 7.26 11.54
N SER A 34 11.90 6.90 10.31
CA SER A 34 12.19 7.86 9.24
C SER A 34 10.93 8.43 8.54
N LYS A 35 9.73 7.97 8.93
CA LYS A 35 8.46 8.60 8.51
C LYS A 35 8.11 9.88 9.29
N MET A 36 8.91 10.25 10.30
CA MET A 36 8.71 11.47 11.07
C MET A 36 9.48 12.64 10.43
N SER A 37 8.77 13.65 9.92
CA SER A 37 9.37 14.92 9.48
C SER A 37 10.27 15.51 10.60
N PRO A 38 11.39 16.19 10.29
CA PRO A 38 12.29 16.80 11.30
C PRO A 38 11.57 17.71 12.32
N LEU A 39 10.39 18.21 11.96
CA LEU A 39 9.50 18.95 12.85
C LEU A 39 8.98 18.12 14.02
N VAL A 40 8.67 16.84 13.81
CA VAL A 40 8.11 15.94 14.84
C VAL A 40 9.18 15.49 15.84
N LEU A 41 10.43 15.32 15.40
CA LEU A 41 11.56 15.03 16.29
C LEU A 41 11.88 16.24 17.20
N LYS A 42 11.67 17.47 16.69
CA LYS A 42 11.91 18.70 17.46
C LYS A 42 10.85 18.98 18.54
N LEU A 43 9.66 18.40 18.41
CA LEU A 43 8.54 18.55 19.35
C LEU A 43 8.66 17.72 20.63
N LYS A 44 9.45 16.62 20.63
CA LYS A 44 9.62 15.78 21.83
C LYS A 44 10.63 16.33 22.85
N SER A 45 11.43 17.34 22.49
CA SER A 45 12.54 17.81 23.32
C SER A 45 12.29 19.12 24.09
N THR A 46 11.08 19.69 24.05
CA THR A 46 10.77 20.93 24.78
C THR A 46 9.60 20.74 25.73
N SER A 47 9.90 20.67 27.03
CA SER A 47 8.94 20.81 28.13
C SER A 47 8.65 22.32 28.39
N PRO A 48 7.63 22.70 29.17
CA PRO A 48 6.24 22.86 28.74
C PRO A 48 5.81 24.32 28.96
N SER A 49 5.32 25.03 27.94
CA SER A 49 4.51 26.23 28.20
C SER A 49 3.74 26.71 26.99
N GLN A 50 2.42 26.70 27.19
CA GLN A 50 1.47 27.69 26.72
C GLN A 50 1.13 27.73 25.21
N PHE A 51 -0.15 27.42 24.98
CA PHE A 51 -0.95 27.69 23.78
C PHE A 51 -0.71 26.75 22.58
N PHE A 52 -1.08 25.48 22.76
CA PHE A 52 -1.67 24.73 21.65
C PHE A 52 -3.10 24.35 22.02
N GLN A 53 -4.03 25.05 21.39
CA GLN A 53 -5.42 24.65 21.32
C GLN A 53 -5.44 23.24 20.67
N PRO A 54 -6.01 22.22 21.32
CA PRO A 54 -6.05 20.89 20.75
C PRO A 54 -7.03 20.91 19.59
N SER A 55 -6.54 21.08 18.37
CA SER A 55 -7.21 20.49 17.21
C SER A 55 -7.28 19.01 17.52
N THR A 56 -8.49 18.56 17.85
CA THR A 56 -8.87 17.20 18.22
C THR A 56 -7.96 16.16 17.57
N LEU A 57 -6.92 15.75 18.28
CA LEU A 57 -6.28 14.47 18.05
C LEU A 57 -7.42 13.50 18.29
N THR A 58 -7.96 12.92 17.21
CA THR A 58 -8.80 11.74 17.34
C THR A 58 -8.01 10.81 18.25
N PRO A 59 -8.58 10.36 19.39
CA PRO A 59 -7.90 9.41 20.25
C PRO A 59 -7.42 8.27 19.35
N ILE A 60 -6.18 7.82 19.55
CA ILE A 60 -5.63 6.63 18.89
C ILE A 60 -6.70 5.56 19.06
N THR A 61 -7.47 5.32 18.00
CA THR A 61 -8.59 4.39 18.03
C THR A 61 -7.95 3.04 18.19
N ASP A 62 -8.27 2.36 19.29
CA ASP A 62 -7.92 0.98 19.56
C ASP A 62 -8.09 0.18 18.26
N SER A 63 -6.98 -0.23 17.66
CA SER A 63 -7.01 -0.89 16.36
C SER A 63 -7.61 -2.28 16.56
N PRO A 64 -8.54 -2.70 15.69
CA PRO A 64 -9.31 -3.90 15.95
C PRO A 64 -8.44 -5.16 15.96
N THR A 65 -8.93 -6.18 16.66
CA THR A 65 -8.40 -7.55 16.57
C THR A 65 -9.27 -8.35 15.61
N GLY A 66 -8.76 -9.50 15.17
CA GLY A 66 -9.45 -10.41 14.25
C GLY A 66 -8.74 -10.54 12.90
N PRO A 67 -9.47 -10.98 11.85
CA PRO A 67 -8.88 -11.25 10.55
C PRO A 67 -8.58 -9.94 9.78
N TYR A 68 -7.32 -9.81 9.34
CA TYR A 68 -6.86 -8.73 8.48
C TYR A 68 -6.52 -9.27 7.10
N PHE A 69 -7.20 -8.77 6.08
CA PHE A 69 -6.87 -9.00 4.69
C PHE A 69 -5.72 -8.09 4.27
N LEU A 70 -4.64 -8.69 3.75
CA LEU A 70 -3.40 -8.05 3.34
C LEU A 70 -3.18 -8.32 1.83
N TYR A 71 -2.94 -7.26 1.06
CA TYR A 71 -2.88 -7.30 -0.40
C TYR A 71 -1.63 -6.61 -0.98
N GLY A 72 -0.64 -6.34 -0.12
CA GLY A 72 0.54 -5.57 -0.48
C GLY A 72 1.80 -6.05 0.22
N THR A 73 2.66 -5.12 0.63
CA THR A 73 3.94 -5.47 1.29
C THR A 73 3.74 -6.22 2.59
N LEU A 74 2.67 -5.95 3.35
CA LEU A 74 2.33 -6.70 4.56
C LEU A 74 2.07 -8.19 4.32
N ALA A 75 1.89 -8.63 3.07
CA ALA A 75 1.79 -10.06 2.75
C ALA A 75 3.14 -10.79 2.80
N ASP A 76 4.27 -10.08 2.90
CA ASP A 76 5.58 -10.67 3.16
C ASP A 76 5.69 -11.12 4.64
N PRO A 77 5.89 -12.43 4.93
CA PRO A 77 5.98 -12.94 6.29
C PRO A 77 7.03 -12.24 7.14
N PHE A 78 8.19 -11.93 6.57
CA PHE A 78 9.30 -11.32 7.29
C PHE A 78 8.96 -9.88 7.70
N LEU A 79 8.45 -9.06 6.77
CA LEU A 79 8.06 -7.68 7.08
C LEU A 79 6.98 -7.66 8.17
N LEU A 80 5.99 -8.55 8.09
CA LEU A 80 4.95 -8.63 9.10
C LEU A 80 5.53 -9.04 10.47
N SER A 81 6.42 -10.03 10.52
CA SER A 81 7.11 -10.42 11.74
C SER A 81 7.94 -9.30 12.34
N GLU A 82 8.63 -8.50 11.52
CA GLU A 82 9.41 -7.35 11.99
C GLU A 82 8.51 -6.26 12.60
N ILE A 83 7.38 -5.94 11.96
CA ILE A 83 6.43 -4.93 12.45
C ILE A 83 5.81 -5.37 13.77
N LEU A 84 5.41 -6.65 13.86
CA LEU A 84 4.69 -7.19 15.02
C LEU A 84 5.60 -7.76 16.10
N GLY A 85 6.91 -7.86 15.87
CA GLY A 85 7.86 -8.49 16.78
C GLY A 85 7.58 -9.98 17.01
N LEU A 86 7.13 -10.71 15.98
CA LEU A 86 6.77 -12.11 16.11
C LEU A 86 8.01 -13.00 16.27
N ALA A 87 7.93 -13.95 17.20
CA ALA A 87 8.98 -14.96 17.39
C ALA A 87 8.93 -16.07 16.33
N ASN A 88 7.76 -16.32 15.76
CA ASN A 88 7.51 -17.34 14.75
C ASN A 88 7.01 -16.70 13.46
N GLU A 89 7.15 -17.42 12.34
CA GLU A 89 6.58 -16.99 11.07
C GLU A 89 5.04 -16.89 11.16
N PRO A 90 4.42 -15.81 10.62
CA PRO A 90 2.98 -15.65 10.64
C PRO A 90 2.30 -16.69 9.76
N GLU A 91 1.22 -17.27 10.27
CA GLU A 91 0.37 -18.16 9.49
C GLU A 91 -0.65 -17.35 8.69
N TYR A 92 -0.77 -17.69 7.41
CA TYR A 92 -1.66 -17.01 6.48
C TYR A 92 -2.66 -17.96 5.86
N ARG A 93 -3.86 -17.43 5.60
CA ARG A 93 -4.87 -18.09 4.76
C ARG A 93 -5.07 -17.30 3.46
N PRO A 94 -5.00 -17.92 2.28
CA PRO A 94 -5.29 -17.23 1.02
C PRO A 94 -6.78 -16.83 0.96
N ALA A 95 -7.04 -15.64 0.44
CA ALA A 95 -8.39 -15.08 0.39
C ALA A 95 -8.54 -14.02 -0.72
N PHE A 96 -9.76 -13.56 -0.92
CA PHE A 96 -10.05 -12.36 -1.70
C PHE A 96 -11.15 -11.52 -1.05
N VAL A 97 -11.19 -10.25 -1.43
CA VAL A 97 -12.26 -9.31 -1.09
C VAL A 97 -12.97 -8.82 -2.35
N LYS A 98 -14.29 -8.61 -2.28
CA LYS A 98 -15.11 -8.06 -3.39
C LYS A 98 -15.39 -6.58 -3.18
N GLY A 99 -15.69 -5.88 -4.27
CA GLY A 99 -16.05 -4.46 -4.23
C GLY A 99 -14.85 -3.54 -4.21
N TYR A 100 -13.68 -4.04 -4.61
CA TYR A 100 -12.43 -3.29 -4.57
C TYR A 100 -11.60 -3.52 -5.83
N LYS A 101 -10.77 -2.53 -6.13
CA LYS A 101 -9.65 -2.66 -7.06
C LYS A 101 -8.36 -2.16 -6.44
N CYS A 102 -7.25 -2.60 -7.01
CA CYS A 102 -5.93 -2.10 -6.67
C CYS A 102 -5.46 -1.05 -7.70
N LYS A 103 -4.93 0.08 -7.22
CA LYS A 103 -4.12 1.03 -7.99
C LYS A 103 -2.75 1.16 -7.33
N LEU A 104 -1.87 1.99 -7.87
CA LEU A 104 -0.56 2.25 -7.27
C LEU A 104 -0.46 3.67 -6.73
N TRP A 105 -0.06 3.79 -5.47
CA TRP A 105 0.48 5.03 -4.90
C TRP A 105 2.00 4.97 -4.95
N GLY A 106 2.57 5.50 -6.04
CA GLY A 106 3.98 5.29 -6.37
C GLY A 106 4.26 3.82 -6.65
N GLN A 107 4.87 3.12 -5.70
CA GLN A 107 5.16 1.68 -5.78
C GLN A 107 4.31 0.80 -4.86
N TYR A 108 3.44 1.42 -4.06
CA TYR A 108 2.64 0.71 -3.05
C TYR A 108 1.21 0.49 -3.56
N PRO A 109 0.62 -0.68 -3.30
CA PRO A 109 -0.75 -0.96 -3.70
C PRO A 109 -1.75 -0.17 -2.86
N ALA A 110 -2.70 0.47 -3.54
CA ALA A 110 -3.76 1.28 -2.97
C ALA A 110 -5.11 0.66 -3.28
N LEU A 111 -5.81 0.19 -2.24
CA LEU A 111 -7.16 -0.36 -2.37
C LEU A 111 -8.19 0.77 -2.50
N LEU A 112 -8.99 0.73 -3.56
CA LEU A 112 -10.12 1.64 -3.82
C LEU A 112 -11.41 0.85 -4.00
N GLU A 113 -12.55 1.48 -3.72
CA GLU A 113 -13.86 0.87 -3.98
C GLU A 113 -14.11 0.73 -5.49
N GLU A 114 -14.53 -0.46 -5.89
CA GLU A 114 -14.98 -0.79 -7.24
C GLU A 114 -15.95 -1.98 -7.17
N PRO A 115 -17.27 -1.76 -7.23
CA PRO A 115 -18.28 -2.76 -6.89
C PRO A 115 -18.17 -4.11 -7.60
N GLU A 116 -17.70 -4.13 -8.85
CA GLU A 116 -17.66 -5.32 -9.70
C GLU A 116 -16.31 -6.03 -9.71
N SER A 117 -15.35 -5.54 -8.92
CA SER A 117 -13.98 -6.05 -8.90
C SER A 117 -13.67 -6.83 -7.63
N VAL A 118 -12.63 -7.65 -7.75
CA VAL A 118 -12.08 -8.45 -6.65
C VAL A 118 -10.59 -8.20 -6.50
N VAL A 119 -10.09 -8.28 -5.27
CA VAL A 119 -8.66 -8.21 -4.98
C VAL A 119 -8.27 -9.48 -4.23
N GLU A 120 -7.29 -10.19 -4.76
CA GLU A 120 -6.68 -11.36 -4.13
C GLU A 120 -5.62 -10.93 -3.12
N GLY A 121 -5.42 -11.76 -2.11
CA GLY A 121 -4.45 -11.51 -1.06
C GLY A 121 -4.43 -12.65 -0.06
N ILE A 122 -4.01 -12.32 1.15
CA ILE A 122 -3.93 -13.26 2.26
C ILE A 122 -4.55 -12.66 3.51
N VAL A 123 -4.83 -13.52 4.48
CA VAL A 123 -5.41 -13.13 5.76
C VAL A 123 -4.45 -13.51 6.86
N TYR A 124 -4.17 -12.54 7.73
CA TYR A 124 -3.49 -12.73 8.99
C TYR A 124 -4.46 -12.50 10.14
N HIS A 125 -4.41 -13.33 11.18
CA HIS A 125 -5.28 -13.17 12.34
C HIS A 125 -4.56 -12.40 13.45
N VAL A 126 -5.00 -11.17 13.69
CA VAL A 126 -4.46 -10.28 14.72
C VAL A 126 -5.10 -10.63 16.07
N LEU A 127 -4.31 -11.22 16.97
CA LEU A 127 -4.80 -11.73 18.26
C LEU A 127 -4.84 -10.66 19.36
N THR A 128 -3.95 -9.67 19.30
CA THR A 128 -3.76 -8.66 20.34
C THR A 128 -4.00 -7.26 19.79
N LYS A 129 -4.50 -6.37 20.64
CA LYS A 129 -4.73 -4.97 20.27
C LYS A 129 -3.43 -4.24 19.97
N GLU A 130 -2.36 -4.64 20.66
CA GLU A 130 -1.01 -4.16 20.42
C GLU A 130 -0.58 -4.42 18.98
N HIS A 131 -0.78 -5.64 18.47
CA HIS A 131 -0.48 -5.94 17.06
C HIS A 131 -1.34 -5.14 16.10
N GLY A 132 -2.65 -4.98 16.40
CA GLY A 132 -3.52 -4.12 15.60
C GLY A 132 -2.98 -2.69 15.53
N ASN A 133 -2.53 -2.15 16.66
CA ASN A 133 -2.00 -0.80 16.77
C ASN A 133 -0.68 -0.64 16.01
N GLU A 134 0.21 -1.64 16.05
CA GLU A 134 1.46 -1.64 15.28
C GLU A 134 1.18 -1.64 13.77
N LEU A 135 0.21 -2.43 13.30
CA LEU A 135 -0.20 -2.39 11.88
C LEU A 135 -0.74 -1.01 11.49
N ALA A 136 -1.64 -0.44 12.30
CA ALA A 136 -2.19 0.88 12.03
C ALA A 136 -1.11 1.98 12.06
N ALA A 137 -0.12 1.87 12.95
CA ALA A 137 1.01 2.78 13.02
C ALA A 137 1.91 2.66 11.78
N TYR A 138 2.16 1.45 11.30
CA TYR A 138 2.95 1.19 10.09
C TYR A 138 2.32 1.78 8.83
N GLU A 139 1.00 1.64 8.70
CA GLU A 139 0.21 2.00 7.53
C GLU A 139 0.01 3.53 7.37
N THR A 140 0.27 4.31 8.43
CA THR A 140 0.32 5.79 8.42
C THR A 140 -0.99 6.46 7.95
N GLY A 141 -1.00 7.80 7.87
CA GLY A 141 -2.20 8.56 7.51
C GLY A 141 -2.75 8.36 6.08
N ASN A 142 -2.06 7.62 5.19
CA ASN A 142 -2.55 7.36 3.84
C ASN A 142 -3.37 6.07 3.73
N TYR A 143 -3.33 5.21 4.74
CA TYR A 143 -4.09 3.97 4.80
C TYR A 143 -4.85 3.87 6.10
N ARG A 144 -6.07 3.34 6.06
CA ARG A 144 -6.89 3.15 7.26
C ARG A 144 -7.48 1.75 7.27
N ALA A 145 -7.45 1.10 8.43
CA ALA A 145 -8.13 -0.17 8.64
C ALA A 145 -9.66 0.07 8.53
N GLU A 146 -10.29 -0.62 7.59
CA GLU A 146 -11.70 -0.50 7.28
C GLU A 146 -12.34 -1.89 7.25
N PRO A 147 -13.58 -2.05 7.76
CA PRO A 147 -14.27 -3.32 7.71
C PRO A 147 -14.43 -3.84 6.27
N CYS A 148 -14.23 -5.13 6.07
CA CYS A 148 -14.44 -5.79 4.79
C CYS A 148 -14.96 -7.23 4.97
N ARG A 149 -15.52 -7.78 3.88
CA ARG A 149 -15.96 -9.17 3.82
C ARG A 149 -14.91 -10.00 3.11
N ILE A 150 -14.33 -10.95 3.84
CA ILE A 150 -13.21 -11.78 3.41
C ILE A 150 -13.75 -13.13 2.96
N VAL A 151 -13.34 -13.62 1.79
CA VAL A 151 -13.68 -14.96 1.30
C VAL A 151 -12.39 -15.77 1.18
N TYR A 152 -12.27 -16.85 1.95
CA TYR A 152 -11.09 -17.71 1.93
C TYR A 152 -11.13 -18.67 0.73
N THR A 153 -9.95 -19.02 0.21
CA THR A 153 -9.81 -19.87 -1.00
C THR A 153 -9.09 -21.20 -0.74
N ASP A 154 -8.74 -21.48 0.51
CA ASP A 154 -8.03 -22.70 0.92
C ASP A 154 -8.95 -23.92 1.16
N GLY A 155 -10.26 -23.73 1.13
CA GLY A 155 -11.25 -24.80 1.36
C GLY A 155 -11.45 -25.17 2.84
N TYR A 156 -10.87 -24.42 3.79
CA TYR A 156 -11.08 -24.63 5.22
C TYR A 156 -12.19 -23.73 5.78
N GLU A 157 -12.79 -24.14 6.89
CA GLU A 157 -13.78 -23.33 7.61
C GLU A 157 -13.12 -22.37 8.63
N PRO A 158 -13.68 -21.16 8.85
CA PRO A 158 -14.80 -20.60 8.10
C PRO A 158 -14.40 -20.28 6.66
N ALA A 159 -15.29 -20.53 5.70
CA ALA A 159 -15.07 -20.18 4.29
C ALA A 159 -15.14 -18.65 4.04
N GLN A 160 -15.65 -17.89 5.01
CA GLN A 160 -15.79 -16.44 4.93
C GLN A 160 -15.76 -15.80 6.31
N ASP A 161 -15.21 -14.59 6.40
CA ASP A 161 -15.19 -13.80 7.63
C ASP A 161 -15.59 -12.33 7.43
N SER A 162 -15.91 -11.68 8.55
CA SER A 162 -15.95 -10.22 8.65
C SER A 162 -14.65 -9.76 9.29
N GLY A 163 -13.86 -8.97 8.57
CA GLY A 163 -12.54 -8.55 9.02
C GLY A 163 -12.22 -7.14 8.63
N TYR A 164 -10.93 -6.85 8.53
CA TYR A 164 -10.41 -5.52 8.21
C TYR A 164 -9.43 -5.58 7.05
N THR A 165 -9.37 -4.53 6.26
CA THR A 165 -8.33 -4.30 5.25
C THR A 165 -7.86 -2.87 5.35
N PHE A 166 -6.64 -2.60 4.93
CA PHE A 166 -6.17 -1.22 4.79
C PHE A 166 -6.72 -0.63 3.48
N LYS A 167 -7.44 0.49 3.57
CA LYS A 167 -7.92 1.24 2.39
C LYS A 167 -7.12 2.51 2.23
N PHE A 168 -6.84 2.89 0.99
CA PHE A 168 -6.18 4.16 0.72
C PHE A 168 -7.15 5.31 1.02
N VAL A 169 -6.74 6.20 1.93
CA VAL A 169 -7.48 7.41 2.36
C VAL A 169 -6.76 8.70 1.98
N GLY A 170 -5.66 8.60 1.22
CA GLY A 170 -4.95 9.74 0.65
C GLY A 170 -5.66 10.35 -0.56
N ASN A 171 -4.96 11.21 -1.29
CA ASN A 171 -5.51 11.87 -2.48
C ASN A 171 -5.51 10.90 -3.68
N VAL A 172 -6.70 10.54 -4.15
CA VAL A 172 -6.90 9.61 -5.29
C VAL A 172 -6.21 10.09 -6.58
N LYS A 173 -5.96 11.39 -6.73
CA LYS A 173 -5.22 11.95 -7.89
C LYS A 173 -3.75 11.55 -7.91
N ASP A 174 -3.19 11.12 -6.79
CA ASP A 174 -1.81 10.67 -6.67
C ASP A 174 -1.66 9.18 -7.05
N LEU A 175 -2.76 8.54 -7.47
CA LEU A 175 -2.78 7.14 -7.86
C LEU A 175 -2.61 6.98 -9.36
N SER A 176 -1.75 6.05 -9.75
CA SER A 176 -1.57 5.60 -11.13
C SER A 176 -2.21 4.23 -11.37
N ASP A 177 -2.57 3.96 -12.62
CA ASP A 177 -2.95 2.62 -13.05
C ASP A 177 -1.73 1.68 -13.04
N GLY A 178 -1.95 0.44 -12.64
CA GLY A 178 -0.91 -0.57 -12.51
C GLY A 178 -1.32 -1.68 -11.54
N ALA A 179 -0.50 -2.72 -11.47
CA ALA A 179 -0.65 -3.82 -10.53
C ALA A 179 0.59 -3.91 -9.64
N PHE A 180 0.37 -4.26 -8.38
CA PHE A 180 1.46 -4.61 -7.46
C PHE A 180 1.74 -6.10 -7.57
N ASP A 181 3.02 -6.44 -7.61
CA ASP A 181 3.49 -7.83 -7.53
C ASP A 181 4.51 -7.93 -6.40
N LEU A 182 4.21 -8.76 -5.41
CA LEU A 182 5.03 -8.91 -4.21
C LEU A 182 6.43 -9.46 -4.55
N GLY A 183 6.54 -10.38 -5.50
CA GLY A 183 7.81 -10.97 -5.91
C GLY A 183 8.72 -9.98 -6.63
N VAL A 184 8.15 -9.10 -7.46
CA VAL A 184 8.88 -8.00 -8.10
C VAL A 184 9.35 -6.98 -7.06
N TRP A 185 8.52 -6.68 -6.06
CA TRP A 185 8.89 -5.78 -4.97
C TRP A 185 10.03 -6.35 -4.11
N LEU A 186 9.94 -7.62 -3.71
CA LEU A 186 10.97 -8.31 -2.92
C LEU A 186 12.34 -8.29 -3.61
N LYS A 187 12.37 -8.65 -4.91
CA LYS A 187 13.59 -8.59 -5.73
C LYS A 187 14.22 -7.20 -5.76
N ARG A 188 13.40 -6.13 -5.79
CA ARG A 188 13.88 -4.74 -5.81
C ARG A 188 14.51 -4.34 -4.48
N VAL A 189 13.98 -4.84 -3.36
CA VAL A 189 14.53 -4.55 -2.02
C VAL A 189 15.64 -5.53 -1.59
N GLY A 190 16.11 -6.37 -2.53
CA GLY A 190 17.24 -7.27 -2.29
C GLY A 190 16.90 -8.49 -1.44
N ARG A 191 15.64 -8.93 -1.48
CA ARG A 191 15.12 -10.08 -0.72
C ARG A 191 14.59 -11.17 -1.63
#